data_AF-A0A736VIZ7-F1
#
_entry.id   AF-A0A736VIZ7-F1
#
_cell.length_a   1.000
_cell.length_b   1.000
_cell.length_c   1.000
_cell.angle_alpha   90.00
_cell.angle_beta   90.00
_cell.angle_gamma   90.00
#
_symmetry.space_group_name_H-M   'P 1'
#
loop_
_entity.id
_entity.type
_entity.pdbx_description
1 polymer ?
#
loop_
_entity_poly.entity_id
_entity_poly.type
_entity_poly.pdbx_seq_one_letter_code
_entity_poly.pdbx_strand_id
1 'polypeptide(L)'
;MDDDIKKILVNAGMKEKNVRFLLKLAAKKNISVSRAFLLYAWKYYAWGGALFFSMLFPATRGGFELFIIYILCCLALALISVFFNPFFINLVWSIKVQIKLRGK
;
A
#
# COMPACT_ATOMS: atom_id res chain seq x y z
N MET A 1 -20.48 0.22 -16.73
CA MET A 1 -19.62 0.93 -15.75
C MET A 1 -18.51 0.00 -15.22
N ASP A 2 -18.83 -1.24 -14.84
CA ASP A 2 -17.83 -2.24 -14.41
C ASP A 2 -16.77 -2.61 -15.47
N ASP A 3 -17.13 -2.68 -16.76
CA ASP A 3 -16.19 -3.10 -17.82
C ASP A 3 -15.07 -2.08 -18.07
N ASP A 4 -15.39 -0.78 -17.99
CA ASP A 4 -14.42 0.32 -18.06
C ASP A 4 -13.43 0.28 -16.90
N ILE A 5 -13.93 0.07 -15.68
CA ILE A 5 -13.11 -0.02 -14.47
C ILE A 5 -12.22 -1.27 -14.53
N LYS A 6 -12.78 -2.38 -15.04
CA LYS A 6 -12.02 -3.61 -15.28
C LYS A 6 -10.87 -3.37 -16.27
N LYS A 7 -11.12 -2.71 -17.40
CA LYS A 7 -10.07 -2.33 -18.37
C LYS A 7 -9.00 -1.44 -17.74
N ILE A 8 -9.38 -0.44 -16.95
CA ILE A 8 -8.41 0.46 -16.29
C ILE A 8 -7.52 -0.32 -15.32
N LEU A 9 -8.09 -1.23 -14.53
CA LEU A 9 -7.35 -2.03 -13.54
C LEU A 9 -6.45 -3.08 -14.21
N VAL A 10 -6.94 -3.76 -15.25
CA VAL A 10 -6.14 -4.73 -16.02
C VAL A 10 -5.00 -4.03 -16.76
N ASN A 11 -5.29 -2.90 -17.42
CA ASN A 11 -4.28 -2.11 -18.13
C ASN A 11 -3.30 -1.40 -17.19
N ALA A 12 -3.67 -1.23 -15.92
CA ALA A 12 -2.70 -0.85 -14.91
C ALA A 12 -1.71 -1.98 -14.64
N GLY A 13 -2.08 -3.25 -14.80
CA GLY A 13 -1.23 -4.41 -14.52
C GLY A 13 -1.81 -5.37 -13.48
N MET A 14 -3.08 -5.17 -13.08
CA MET A 14 -3.74 -6.05 -12.12
C MET A 14 -4.24 -7.31 -12.80
N LYS A 15 -3.94 -8.49 -12.22
CA LYS A 15 -4.50 -9.76 -12.70
C LYS A 15 -6.02 -9.73 -12.68
N GLU A 16 -6.67 -10.23 -13.74
CA GLU A 16 -8.14 -10.23 -13.85
C GLU A 16 -8.85 -10.87 -12.65
N LYS A 17 -8.28 -11.93 -12.08
CA LYS A 17 -8.82 -12.61 -10.89
C LYS A 17 -8.95 -11.65 -9.71
N ASN A 18 -7.94 -10.81 -9.50
CA ASN A 18 -7.92 -9.81 -8.42
C ASN A 18 -8.91 -8.69 -8.72
N VAL A 19 -9.04 -8.27 -9.99
CA VAL A 19 -10.03 -7.28 -10.41
C VAL A 19 -11.45 -7.75 -10.12
N ARG A 20 -11.80 -8.98 -10.49
CA ARG A 20 -13.13 -9.57 -10.20
C ARG A 20 -13.39 -9.66 -8.70
N PHE A 21 -12.38 -10.03 -7.92
CA PHE A 21 -12.49 -10.05 -6.45
C PHE A 21 -12.78 -8.66 -5.90
N LEU A 22 -12.09 -7.64 -6.41
CA LEU A 22 -12.19 -6.26 -5.95
C LEU A 22 -13.56 -5.65 -6.28
N LEU A 23 -14.10 -5.91 -7.48
CA LEU A 23 -15.45 -5.51 -7.87
C LEU A 23 -16.51 -6.22 -7.02
N LYS A 24 -16.36 -7.53 -6.75
CA LYS A 24 -17.24 -8.26 -5.82
C LYS A 24 -17.18 -7.69 -4.40
N LEU A 25 -15.99 -7.29 -3.93
CA LEU A 25 -15.80 -6.67 -2.61
C LEU A 25 -16.51 -5.31 -2.54
N ALA A 26 -16.37 -4.50 -3.59
CA ALA A 26 -17.02 -3.19 -3.71
C ALA A 26 -18.54 -3.32 -3.68
N ALA A 27 -19.10 -4.22 -4.50
CA ALA A 27 -20.53 -4.50 -4.55
C ALA A 27 -21.06 -5.05 -3.21
N LYS A 28 -20.34 -6.00 -2.58
CA LYS A 28 -20.75 -6.58 -1.29
C LYS A 28 -20.79 -5.55 -0.16
N LYS A 29 -19.85 -4.61 -0.14
CA LYS A 29 -19.76 -3.57 0.90
C LYS A 29 -20.49 -2.27 0.54
N ASN A 30 -21.12 -2.19 -0.64
CA ASN A 30 -21.73 -0.95 -1.15
C ASN A 30 -20.77 0.25 -1.08
N ILE A 31 -19.51 0.04 -1.47
CA ILE A 31 -18.46 1.08 -1.48
C ILE A 31 -17.91 1.29 -2.88
N SER A 32 -17.33 2.46 -3.14
CA SER A 32 -16.64 2.72 -4.41
C SER A 32 -15.46 1.76 -4.62
N VAL A 33 -15.16 1.47 -5.88
CA VAL A 33 -14.05 0.58 -6.26
C VAL A 33 -12.71 1.13 -5.75
N SER A 34 -12.57 2.46 -5.71
CA SER A 34 -11.40 3.12 -5.10
C SER A 34 -11.25 2.79 -3.60
N ARG A 35 -12.34 2.81 -2.81
CA ARG A 35 -12.30 2.42 -1.38
C ARG A 35 -12.05 0.91 -1.20
N ALA A 36 -12.62 0.08 -2.07
CA ALA A 36 -12.35 -1.35 -2.07
C ALA A 36 -10.87 -1.66 -2.37
N PHE A 37 -10.27 -0.89 -3.28
CA PHE A 37 -8.86 -0.97 -3.60
C PHE A 37 -7.98 -0.51 -2.43
N LEU A 38 -8.33 0.58 -1.77
CA LEU A 38 -7.67 1.03 -0.54
C LEU A 38 -7.68 -0.06 0.54
N LEU A 39 -8.81 -0.72 0.78
CA LEU A 39 -8.92 -1.83 1.75
C LEU A 39 -8.06 -3.03 1.35
N TYR A 40 -8.04 -3.38 0.06
CA TYR A 40 -7.20 -4.46 -0.45
C TYR A 40 -5.71 -4.16 -0.30
N ALA A 41 -5.31 -2.94 -0.66
CA ALA A 41 -3.96 -2.43 -0.50
C ALA A 41 -3.55 -2.36 0.98
N TRP A 42 -4.44 -1.86 1.85
CA TRP A 42 -4.19 -1.73 3.28
C TRP A 42 -3.79 -3.04 3.93
N LYS A 43 -4.41 -4.17 3.56
CA LYS A 43 -4.03 -5.49 4.06
C LYS A 43 -2.59 -5.87 3.71
N TYR A 44 -2.09 -5.45 2.54
CA TYR A 44 -0.71 -5.66 2.11
C TYR A 44 0.27 -4.71 2.80
N TYR A 45 -0.11 -3.45 3.00
CA TYR A 45 0.75 -2.41 3.55
C TYR A 45 0.75 -2.36 5.09
N ALA A 46 -0.27 -2.90 5.76
CA ALA A 46 -0.42 -2.89 7.22
C ALA A 46 0.75 -3.57 7.93
N TRP A 47 1.29 -4.66 7.38
CA TRP A 47 2.44 -5.37 7.96
C TRP A 47 3.72 -4.53 7.90
N GLY A 48 3.93 -3.80 6.79
CA GLY A 48 5.06 -2.87 6.66
C GLY A 48 4.92 -1.68 7.61
N GLY A 49 3.70 -1.14 7.76
CA GLY A 49 3.41 -0.08 8.72
C GLY A 49 3.60 -0.54 10.17
N ALA A 50 3.14 -1.73 10.54
CA ALA A 50 3.30 -2.28 11.88
C ALA A 50 4.77 -2.49 12.26
N LEU A 51 5.60 -2.97 11.33
CA LEU A 51 7.05 -3.07 11.51
C LEU A 51 7.70 -1.69 11.72
N PHE A 52 7.25 -0.68 10.99
CA PHE A 52 7.74 0.69 11.16
C PHE A 52 7.38 1.25 12.55
N PHE A 53 6.13 1.07 13.00
CA PHE A 53 5.68 1.53 14.32
C PHE A 53 6.31 0.76 15.48
N SER A 54 6.58 -0.54 15.33
CA SER A 54 7.20 -1.35 16.38
C SER A 54 8.67 -0.99 16.61
N MET A 55 9.38 -0.47 15.60
CA MET A 55 10.74 0.08 15.74
C MET A 55 10.74 1.49 16.36
N LEU A 56 9.68 2.27 16.14
CA LEU A 56 9.55 3.64 16.65
C LEU A 56 9.28 3.69 18.17
N PHE A 57 8.55 2.69 18.69
CA PHE A 57 8.19 2.62 20.10
C PHE A 57 9.39 2.47 21.06
N PRO A 58 10.34 1.54 20.88
CA PRO A 58 11.52 1.43 21.73
C PRO A 58 12.47 2.64 21.58
N ALA A 59 12.51 3.27 20.41
CA ALA A 59 13.34 4.47 20.17
C ALA A 59 12.94 5.68 21.03
N THR A 60 11.67 5.77 21.47
CA THR A 60 11.20 6.84 22.37
C THR A 60 11.48 6.56 23.85
N ARG A 61 11.80 5.32 24.22
CA ARG A 61 12.14 4.93 25.62
C ARG A 61 13.63 4.80 25.87
N GLY A 62 14.43 4.55 24.84
CA GLY A 62 15.89 4.63 24.90
C GLY A 62 16.34 6.09 24.81
N GLY A 63 17.39 6.46 25.54
CA GLY A 63 17.95 7.82 25.52
C GLY A 63 18.29 8.31 24.10
N PHE A 64 18.60 9.61 23.98
CA PHE A 64 18.75 10.32 22.71
C PHE A 64 19.71 9.65 21.70
N GLU A 65 20.73 8.92 22.17
CA GLU A 65 21.66 8.15 21.34
C GLU A 65 20.99 6.96 20.62
N LEU A 66 20.13 6.21 21.32
CA LEU A 66 19.37 5.10 20.74
C LEU A 66 18.35 5.62 19.72
N PHE A 67 17.75 6.77 19.98
CA PHE A 67 16.83 7.43 19.05
C PHE A 67 17.50 7.76 17.70
N ILE A 68 18.70 8.34 17.73
CA ILE A 68 19.46 8.68 16.52
C ILE A 68 19.85 7.41 15.73
N ILE A 69 20.35 6.38 16.42
CA ILE A 69 20.74 5.10 15.77
C ILE A 69 19.52 4.42 15.14
N TYR A 70 18.37 4.42 15.83
CA TYR A 70 17.13 3.87 15.26
C TYR A 70 16.62 4.66 14.06
N ILE A 71 16.71 5.99 14.08
CA ILE A 71 16.36 6.82 12.92
C ILE A 71 17.28 6.51 11.74
N LEU A 72 18.60 6.43 11.96
CA LEU A 72 19.58 6.08 10.91
C LEU A 72 19.34 4.68 10.34
N CYS A 73 19.07 3.68 11.20
CA CYS A 73 18.67 2.34 10.76
C CYS A 73 17.34 2.33 9.99
N CYS A 74 16.34 3.11 10.44
CA CYS A 74 15.09 3.26 9.71
C CYS A 74 15.28 3.94 8.36
N LEU A 75 16.14 4.96 8.27
CA LEU A 75 16.47 5.65 7.03
C LEU A 75 17.22 4.74 6.05
N ALA A 76 18.17 3.95 6.55
CA ALA A 76 18.90 2.96 5.78
C ALA A 76 17.99 1.82 5.29
N LEU A 77 17.13 1.28 6.16
CA LEU A 77 16.13 0.27 5.78
C LEU A 77 15.09 0.84 4.82
N ALA A 78 14.68 2.10 4.97
CA ALA A 78 13.81 2.77 4.03
C ALA A 78 14.49 2.94 2.67
N LEU A 79 15.75 3.37 2.61
CA LEU A 79 16.55 3.48 1.37
C LEU A 79 16.74 2.12 0.68
N ILE A 80 17.09 1.07 1.44
CA ILE A 80 17.24 -0.29 0.92
C ILE A 80 15.89 -0.83 0.44
N SER A 81 14.79 -0.54 1.15
CA SER A 81 13.44 -0.91 0.74
C SER A 81 13.01 -0.16 -0.53
N VAL A 82 13.34 1.14 -0.67
CA VAL A 82 13.10 1.93 -1.89
C VAL A 82 13.83 1.34 -3.10
N PHE A 83 15.06 0.88 -2.91
CA PHE A 83 15.90 0.36 -4.00
C PHE A 83 15.60 -1.10 -4.38
N PHE A 84 15.29 -1.97 -3.41
CA PHE A 84 15.21 -3.42 -3.65
C PHE A 84 13.80 -4.00 -3.60
N ASN A 85 12.80 -3.27 -3.10
CA ASN A 85 11.56 -3.94 -2.73
C ASN A 85 10.48 -3.82 -3.82
N PRO A 86 9.91 -4.94 -4.34
CA PRO A 86 8.65 -4.93 -5.08
C PRO A 86 7.52 -4.19 -4.34
N PHE A 87 7.67 -3.94 -3.04
CA PHE A 87 6.82 -3.07 -2.23
C PHE A 87 6.75 -1.61 -2.72
N PHE A 88 7.86 -0.94 -3.01
CA PHE A 88 7.84 0.46 -3.46
C PHE A 88 7.31 0.61 -4.88
N ILE A 89 7.72 -0.31 -5.77
CA ILE A 89 7.16 -0.39 -7.12
C ILE A 89 5.64 -0.65 -7.06
N ASN A 90 5.20 -1.60 -6.24
CA ASN A 90 3.77 -1.86 -6.03
C ASN A 90 3.05 -0.68 -5.37
N LEU A 91 3.72 0.11 -4.51
CA LEU A 91 3.14 1.27 -3.83
C LEU A 91 2.96 2.45 -4.78
N VAL A 92 3.99 2.79 -5.57
CA VAL A 92 3.88 3.80 -6.64
C VAL A 92 2.82 3.38 -7.66
N TRP A 93 2.81 2.10 -8.02
CA TRP A 93 1.80 1.51 -8.89
C TRP A 93 0.38 1.61 -8.30
N SER A 94 0.23 1.27 -7.02
CA SER A 94 -1.02 1.34 -6.27
C SER A 94 -1.56 2.78 -6.17
N ILE A 95 -0.67 3.76 -5.94
CA ILE A 95 -1.00 5.19 -5.97
C ILE A 95 -1.45 5.60 -7.39
N LYS A 96 -0.73 5.18 -8.43
CA LYS A 96 -1.10 5.45 -9.83
C LYS A 96 -2.47 4.88 -10.19
N VAL A 97 -2.79 3.68 -9.69
CA VAL A 97 -4.12 3.06 -9.81
C VAL A 97 -5.18 3.85 -9.05
N GLN A 98 -4.92 4.27 -7.81
CA GLN A 98 -5.86 5.10 -7.05
C GLN A 98 -6.15 6.44 -7.72
N ILE A 99 -5.14 7.10 -8.29
CA ILE A 99 -5.32 8.36 -9.00
C ILE A 99 -6.21 8.13 -10.24
N LYS A 100 -6.00 7.05 -11.00
CA LYS A 100 -6.87 6.69 -12.13
C LYS A 100 -8.30 6.30 -11.73
N LEU A 101 -8.49 5.82 -10.50
CA LEU A 101 -9.80 5.47 -9.94
C LEU A 101 -10.47 6.65 -9.21
N ARG A 102 -9.76 7.77 -8.98
CA ARG A 102 -10.31 8.93 -8.26
C ARG A 102 -11.31 9.64 -9.17
N GLY A 103 -12.60 9.47 -8.88
CA GLY A 103 -13.71 10.08 -9.63
C GLY A 103 -14.61 9.10 -10.41
N LYS A 104 -14.33 7.79 -10.34
CA LYS A 104 -15.21 6.72 -10.82
C LYS A 104 -15.64 5.82 -9.66
#